data_AF-A0A8S0H8M4-F1
#
_entry.id   AF-A0A8S0H8M4-F1
#
_cell.length_a   1.000
_cell.length_b   1.000
_cell.length_c   1.000
_cell.angle_alpha   90.00
_cell.angle_beta   90.00
_cell.angle_gamma   90.00
#
_symmetry.space_group_name_H-M   'P 1'
#
loop_
_entity.id
_entity.type
_entity.pdbx_description
1 polymer ?
#
loop_
_entity_poly.entity_id
_entity_poly.type
_entity_poly.pdbx_seq_one_letter_code
_entity_poly.pdbx_strand_id
1 'polypeptide(L)'
;MNPRLLELYNQELHHVRESAAEFAKEFPKIASRLTLSGMDCADPYVERLLEGFAYLTARVQLKLDAEYPTFTHNLLEIAYPHYLAPTPSMTVVQLQADPDEGSLSSGFTLERDTSLRAALGRDTQTCCEYRTAHSVTLWPLQVAQAEYFGNPSAVLGRLAASEPRAKAGLRLTLRTGAELPFNSLALDELPLYLNGNDEQPFRLYEQLLGNVCAVFARAPGGDWVERLPRTPCARAVSTTATRRCRWCPRPSRATACCRNTSPCPTASCSSNSPSWGARSSAAPARSWS
;
A
#
# COMPACT_ATOMS: atom_id res chain seq x y z
N MET A 1 8.86 4.82 41.10
CA MET A 1 7.40 5.09 41.15
C MET A 1 6.97 5.70 39.83
N ASN A 2 5.78 5.38 39.32
CA ASN A 2 5.26 5.99 38.10
C ASN A 2 4.81 7.44 38.39
N PRO A 3 5.36 8.48 37.73
CA PRO A 3 5.02 9.87 38.01
C PRO A 3 3.53 10.18 37.81
N ARG A 4 2.86 9.47 36.89
CA ARG A 4 1.41 9.62 36.66
C ARG A 4 0.56 9.25 37.88
N LEU A 5 1.06 8.37 38.76
CA LEU A 5 0.32 7.99 39.95
C LEU A 5 0.15 9.17 40.90
N LEU A 6 1.14 10.06 40.99
CA LEU A 6 1.07 11.26 41.83
C LEU A 6 0.04 12.26 41.28
N GLU A 7 0.01 12.43 39.95
CA GLU A 7 -0.97 13.28 39.28
C GLU A 7 -2.39 12.77 39.51
N LEU A 8 -2.62 11.47 39.26
CA LEU A 8 -3.92 10.83 39.50
C LEU A 8 -4.31 10.88 40.97
N TYR A 9 -3.36 10.66 41.89
CA TYR A 9 -3.61 10.79 43.33
C TYR A 9 -4.09 12.19 43.70
N ASN A 10 -3.43 13.24 43.21
CA ASN A 10 -3.82 14.62 43.50
C ASN A 10 -5.17 14.97 42.87
N GLN A 11 -5.46 14.47 41.66
CA GLN A 11 -6.76 14.63 41.01
C GLN A 11 -7.88 13.94 41.81
N GLU A 12 -7.67 12.68 42.21
CA GLU A 12 -8.64 11.94 43.01
C GLU A 12 -8.84 12.57 44.40
N LEU A 13 -7.76 13.01 45.06
CA LEU A 13 -7.85 13.70 46.34
C LEU A 13 -8.65 14.99 46.23
N HIS A 14 -8.42 15.76 45.17
CA HIS A 14 -9.18 16.98 44.91
C HIS A 14 -10.67 16.67 44.65
N HIS A 15 -10.95 15.69 43.80
CA HIS A 15 -12.31 15.25 43.48
C HIS A 15 -13.06 14.74 44.73
N VAL A 16 -12.39 13.98 45.59
CA VAL A 16 -12.96 13.48 46.85
C VAL A 16 -13.29 14.63 47.80
N ARG A 17 -12.42 15.64 47.91
CA ARG A 17 -12.68 16.83 48.74
C ARG A 17 -13.83 17.68 48.20
N GLU A 18 -13.91 17.88 46.89
CA GLU A 18 -15.02 18.57 46.26
C GLU A 18 -16.35 17.83 46.49
N SER A 19 -16.37 16.52 46.25
CA SER A 19 -17.54 15.67 46.48
C SER A 19 -17.97 15.65 47.95
N ALA A 20 -17.01 15.62 48.89
CA ALA A 20 -17.30 15.69 50.32
C ALA A 20 -17.88 17.06 50.71
N ALA A 21 -17.41 18.15 50.11
CA ALA A 21 -17.94 19.49 50.33
C ALA A 21 -19.38 19.63 49.79
N GLU A 22 -19.70 19.02 48.65
CA GLU A 22 -21.06 18.96 48.11
C GLU A 22 -21.99 18.15 49.03
N PHE A 23 -21.55 16.96 49.45
CA PHE A 23 -22.29 16.13 50.40
C PHE A 23 -22.58 16.86 51.71
N ALA A 24 -21.62 17.65 52.21
CA ALA A 24 -21.79 18.43 53.43
C ALA A 24 -22.85 19.53 53.30
N LYS A 25 -23.02 20.13 52.11
CA LYS A 25 -24.07 21.13 51.85
C LYS A 25 -25.46 20.49 51.80
N GLU A 26 -25.59 19.31 51.17
CA GLU A 26 -26.87 18.63 51.04
C GLU A 26 -27.34 17.98 52.34
N PHE A 27 -26.43 17.38 53.11
CA PHE A 27 -26.74 16.63 54.33
C PHE A 27 -26.01 17.15 55.57
N PRO A 28 -26.27 18.40 56.00
CA PRO A 28 -25.50 19.05 57.07
C PRO A 28 -25.59 18.33 58.41
N LYS A 29 -26.70 17.64 58.71
CA LYS A 29 -26.86 16.86 59.95
C LYS A 29 -25.97 15.62 60.02
N ILE A 30 -25.63 15.03 58.87
CA ILE A 30 -24.78 13.84 58.79
C ILE A 30 -23.32 14.28 58.69
N ALA A 31 -23.04 15.27 57.85
CA ALA A 31 -21.71 15.84 57.68
C ALA A 31 -21.15 16.47 58.97
N SER A 32 -22.00 17.06 59.81
CA SER A 32 -21.59 17.58 61.12
C SER A 32 -21.10 16.50 62.08
N ARG A 33 -21.59 15.26 61.96
CA ARG A 33 -21.09 14.12 62.76
C ARG A 33 -19.71 13.63 62.29
N LEU A 34 -19.39 13.88 61.03
CA LEU A 34 -18.12 13.54 60.40
C LEU A 34 -17.12 14.70 60.41
N THR A 35 -17.51 15.86 60.98
CA THR A 35 -16.72 17.09 61.00
C THR A 35 -16.25 17.52 59.59
N LEU A 36 -17.09 17.28 58.58
CA LEU A 36 -16.86 17.72 57.20
C LEU A 36 -17.34 19.16 57.05
N SER A 37 -16.41 20.12 57.06
CA SER A 37 -16.72 21.56 56.92
C SER A 37 -15.97 22.18 55.74
N GLY A 38 -16.63 22.24 54.57
CA GLY A 38 -16.02 22.80 53.37
C GLY A 38 -15.03 21.83 52.70
N MET A 39 -13.93 22.35 52.15
CA MET A 39 -12.92 21.58 51.41
C MET A 39 -11.90 20.85 52.30
N ASP A 40 -11.76 21.27 53.56
CA ASP A 40 -10.79 20.70 54.49
C ASP A 40 -11.52 19.94 55.61
N CYS A 41 -11.09 18.72 55.90
CA CYS A 41 -11.58 17.98 57.05
C CYS A 41 -10.80 18.37 58.31
N ALA A 42 -11.51 18.73 59.39
CA ALA A 42 -10.87 19.11 60.63
C ALA A 42 -10.30 17.91 61.42
N ASP A 43 -10.74 16.68 61.12
CA ASP A 43 -10.27 15.45 61.76
C ASP A 43 -9.09 14.82 60.97
N PRO A 44 -7.88 14.76 61.55
CA PRO A 44 -6.71 14.16 60.89
C PRO A 44 -6.87 12.68 60.51
N TYR A 45 -7.70 11.92 61.22
CA TYR A 45 -7.91 10.49 60.92
C TYR A 45 -8.83 10.31 59.72
N VAL A 46 -9.85 11.15 59.59
CA VAL A 46 -10.75 11.16 58.43
C VAL A 46 -9.99 11.67 57.20
N GLU A 47 -9.19 12.73 57.34
CA GLU A 47 -8.37 13.24 56.23
C GLU A 47 -7.40 12.16 55.70
N ARG A 48 -6.70 11.45 56.59
CA ARG A 48 -5.83 10.32 56.20
C ARG A 48 -6.60 9.17 55.55
N LEU A 49 -7.85 8.93 55.95
CA LEU A 49 -8.70 7.93 55.31
C LEU A 49 -9.07 8.35 53.88
N LEU A 50 -9.37 9.64 53.66
CA LEU A 50 -9.65 10.20 52.33
C LEU A 50 -8.41 10.18 51.43
N GLU A 51 -7.23 10.50 51.96
CA GLU A 51 -5.95 10.34 51.26
C GLU A 51 -5.68 8.87 50.89
N GLY A 52 -5.89 7.93 51.82
CA GLY A 52 -5.77 6.50 51.55
C GLY A 52 -6.76 6.01 50.48
N PHE A 53 -7.99 6.52 50.50
CA PHE A 53 -9.00 6.26 49.47
C PHE A 53 -8.58 6.80 48.11
N ALA A 54 -8.14 8.07 48.03
CA ALA A 54 -7.64 8.68 46.81
C ALA A 54 -6.47 7.90 46.21
N TYR A 55 -5.56 7.39 47.05
CA TYR A 55 -4.45 6.55 46.61
C TYR A 55 -4.92 5.22 46.00
N LEU A 56 -5.90 4.54 46.60
CA LEU A 56 -6.45 3.30 46.05
C LEU A 56 -7.17 3.55 44.73
N THR A 57 -7.98 4.60 44.65
CA THR A 57 -8.73 4.96 43.43
C THR A 57 -7.79 5.36 42.30
N ALA A 58 -6.76 6.17 42.59
CA ALA A 58 -5.75 6.54 41.60
C ALA A 58 -5.01 5.32 41.00
N ARG A 59 -4.80 4.26 41.78
CA ARG A 59 -4.23 2.99 41.27
C ARG A 59 -5.19 2.24 40.36
N VAL A 60 -6.50 2.30 40.63
CA VAL A 60 -7.52 1.72 39.75
C VAL A 60 -7.55 2.49 38.43
N GLN A 61 -7.57 3.83 38.49
CA GLN A 61 -7.57 4.67 37.30
C GLN A 61 -6.33 4.44 36.44
N LEU A 62 -5.15 4.36 37.07
CA LEU A 62 -3.90 4.05 36.38
C LEU A 62 -3.95 2.70 35.65
N LYS A 63 -4.63 1.69 36.21
CA LYS A 63 -4.83 0.40 35.55
C LYS A 63 -5.83 0.47 34.40
N LEU A 64 -6.93 1.19 34.58
CA LEU A 64 -7.93 1.38 33.51
C LEU A 64 -7.32 2.08 32.30
N ASP A 65 -6.56 3.15 32.54
CA ASP A 65 -5.89 3.91 31.47
C ASP A 65 -4.84 3.06 30.74
N ALA A 66 -4.17 2.15 31.45
CA ALA A 66 -3.21 1.23 30.84
C ALA A 66 -3.86 0.17 29.95
N GLU A 67 -5.08 -0.27 30.26
CA GLU A 67 -5.80 -1.30 29.50
C GLU A 67 -6.61 -0.74 28.32
N TYR A 68 -6.90 0.56 28.32
CA TYR A 68 -7.71 1.20 27.28
C TYR A 68 -7.16 1.04 25.84
N PRO A 69 -5.84 1.17 25.59
CA PRO A 69 -5.26 0.90 24.26
C PRO A 69 -5.48 -0.53 23.80
N THR A 70 -5.34 -1.51 24.71
CA THR A 70 -5.58 -2.93 24.41
C THR A 70 -7.03 -3.16 23.99
N PHE A 71 -7.98 -2.58 24.71
CA PHE A 71 -9.40 -2.66 24.38
C PHE A 71 -9.71 -2.11 22.97
N THR A 72 -9.20 -0.91 22.66
CA THR A 72 -9.43 -0.28 21.35
C THR A 72 -8.74 -1.04 20.22
N HIS A 73 -7.54 -1.59 20.45
CA HIS A 73 -6.83 -2.44 19.50
C HIS A 73 -7.65 -3.70 19.16
N ASN A 74 -8.13 -4.43 20.17
CA ASN A 74 -8.95 -5.63 19.97
C ASN A 74 -10.26 -5.32 19.25
N LEU A 75 -10.88 -4.17 19.54
CA LEU A 75 -12.09 -3.74 18.83
C LEU A 75 -11.80 -3.46 17.34
N LEU A 76 -10.67 -2.82 17.04
CA LEU A 76 -10.23 -2.56 15.66
C LEU A 76 -9.87 -3.84 14.91
N GLU A 77 -9.32 -4.85 15.58
CA GLU A 77 -9.04 -6.15 14.98
C GLU A 77 -10.32 -6.83 14.47
N ILE A 78 -11.43 -6.71 15.21
CA ILE A 78 -12.74 -7.26 14.82
C ILE A 78 -13.39 -6.41 13.72
N ALA A 79 -13.37 -5.09 13.87
CA ALA A 79 -14.10 -4.19 12.97
C ALA A 79 -13.38 -3.91 11.64
N TYR A 80 -12.05 -3.72 11.69
CA TYR A 80 -11.24 -3.36 10.53
C TYR A 80 -9.78 -3.86 10.65
N PRO A 81 -9.54 -5.17 10.50
CA PRO A 81 -8.22 -5.79 10.73
C PRO A 81 -7.12 -5.24 9.82
N HIS A 82 -7.50 -4.75 8.62
CA HIS A 82 -6.55 -4.20 7.65
C HIS A 82 -5.89 -2.88 8.07
N TYR A 83 -6.40 -2.18 9.09
CA TYR A 83 -5.73 -0.97 9.61
C TYR A 83 -4.51 -1.31 10.47
N LEU A 84 -4.57 -2.45 11.14
CA LEU A 84 -3.54 -2.92 12.06
C LEU A 84 -2.47 -3.73 11.34
N ALA A 85 -2.79 -4.25 10.14
CA ALA A 85 -1.87 -5.01 9.33
C ALA A 85 -0.74 -4.10 8.79
N PRO A 86 0.54 -4.47 8.99
CA PRO A 86 1.65 -3.74 8.40
C PRO A 86 1.62 -3.87 6.87
N THR A 87 2.01 -2.82 6.16
CA THR A 87 2.14 -2.85 4.70
C THR A 87 3.45 -3.56 4.33
N PRO A 88 3.42 -4.65 3.54
CA PRO A 88 4.63 -5.35 3.14
C PRO A 88 5.46 -4.51 2.16
N SER A 89 6.74 -4.85 2.01
CA SER A 89 7.54 -4.29 0.93
C SER A 89 6.99 -4.73 -0.43
N MET A 90 6.95 -3.80 -1.38
CA MET A 90 6.47 -4.04 -2.75
C MET A 90 7.44 -3.38 -3.72
N THR A 91 7.64 -4.01 -4.88
CA THR A 91 8.51 -3.48 -5.94
C THR A 91 7.96 -3.84 -7.31
N VAL A 92 8.33 -3.05 -8.32
CA VAL A 92 8.05 -3.34 -9.72
C VAL A 92 9.30 -3.95 -10.32
N VAL A 93 9.15 -5.11 -10.96
CA VAL A 93 10.24 -5.81 -11.63
C VAL A 93 10.00 -5.88 -13.13
N GLN A 94 11.08 -5.81 -13.91
CA GLN A 94 11.04 -6.10 -15.33
C GLN A 94 11.43 -7.55 -15.56
N LEU A 95 10.56 -8.31 -16.21
CA LEU A 95 10.82 -9.67 -16.62
C LEU A 95 11.13 -9.66 -18.12
N GLN A 96 12.24 -10.27 -18.50
CA GLN A 96 12.66 -10.39 -19.90
C GLN A 96 12.61 -11.86 -20.28
N ALA A 97 11.91 -12.17 -21.37
CA ALA A 97 11.95 -13.50 -21.96
C ALA A 97 13.31 -13.72 -22.63
N ASP A 98 13.87 -14.91 -22.48
CA ASP A 98 15.06 -15.32 -23.20
C ASP A 98 14.69 -15.59 -24.67
N PRO A 99 15.26 -14.88 -25.65
CA PRO A 99 14.95 -15.07 -27.06
C PRO A 99 15.26 -16.47 -27.59
N ASP A 100 16.15 -17.22 -26.92
CA ASP A 100 16.61 -18.53 -27.38
C ASP A 100 15.76 -19.70 -26.80
N GLU A 101 14.98 -19.45 -25.75
CA GLU A 101 14.16 -20.48 -25.09
C GLU A 101 12.66 -20.35 -25.44
N GLY A 102 12.23 -21.10 -26.47
CA GLY A 102 10.83 -21.45 -26.69
C GLY A 102 10.10 -20.67 -27.78
N SER A 103 8.88 -21.14 -28.09
CA SER A 103 8.00 -20.51 -29.08
C SER A 103 7.37 -19.25 -28.51
N LEU A 104 8.13 -18.16 -28.44
CA LEU A 104 7.67 -16.85 -27.95
C LEU A 104 6.63 -16.16 -28.86
N SER A 105 6.34 -16.75 -30.03
CA SER A 105 5.30 -16.26 -30.95
C SER A 105 3.89 -16.24 -30.33
N SER A 106 3.58 -17.21 -29.45
CA SER A 106 2.33 -17.28 -28.70
C SER A 106 2.35 -16.52 -27.37
N GLY A 107 3.49 -15.93 -26.99
CA GLY A 107 3.70 -15.32 -25.67
C GLY A 107 3.88 -16.36 -24.55
N PHE A 108 4.64 -16.01 -23.53
CA PHE A 108 4.82 -16.84 -22.34
C PHE A 108 4.07 -16.23 -21.15
N THR A 109 3.04 -16.89 -20.64
CA THR A 109 2.25 -16.38 -19.51
C THR A 109 2.85 -16.84 -18.19
N LEU A 110 3.29 -15.87 -17.39
CA LEU A 110 3.71 -16.06 -16.01
C LEU A 110 2.49 -15.94 -15.11
N GLU A 111 2.20 -16.98 -14.34
CA GLU A 111 1.05 -17.02 -13.44
C GLU A 111 1.18 -16.04 -12.27
N ARG A 112 0.02 -15.68 -11.70
CA ARG A 112 -0.05 -14.97 -10.43
C ARG A 112 0.61 -15.79 -9.32
N ASP A 113 1.16 -15.10 -8.32
CA ASP A 113 1.83 -15.69 -7.16
C ASP A 113 3.13 -16.46 -7.47
N THR A 114 3.71 -16.23 -8.66
CA THR A 114 5.02 -16.77 -8.99
C THR A 114 6.09 -16.14 -8.10
N SER A 115 6.91 -17.00 -7.47
CA SER A 115 7.94 -16.61 -6.52
C SER A 115 9.14 -15.96 -7.21
N LEU A 116 9.54 -14.79 -6.72
CA LEU A 116 10.73 -14.04 -7.14
C LEU A 116 11.62 -13.86 -5.92
N ARG A 117 12.89 -14.26 -6.01
CA ARG A 117 13.83 -14.13 -4.89
C ARG A 117 14.74 -12.94 -5.13
N ALA A 118 14.82 -12.06 -4.15
CA ALA A 118 15.80 -10.98 -4.16
C ALA A 118 17.21 -11.56 -3.97
N ALA A 119 18.20 -10.89 -4.58
CA ALA A 119 19.60 -11.20 -4.33
C ALA A 119 19.95 -10.94 -2.85
N LEU A 120 20.77 -11.81 -2.26
CA LEU A 120 21.28 -11.62 -0.89
C LEU A 120 22.19 -10.38 -0.87
N GLY A 121 21.87 -9.44 0.03
CA GLY A 121 22.78 -8.36 0.38
C GLY A 121 23.97 -8.88 1.19
N ARG A 122 25.07 -8.11 1.22
CA ARG A 122 26.31 -8.51 1.92
C ARG A 122 26.11 -8.80 3.41
N ASP A 123 25.14 -8.14 4.04
CA ASP A 123 24.88 -8.20 5.49
C ASP A 123 23.60 -8.98 5.85
N THR A 124 22.91 -9.58 4.87
CA THR A 124 21.63 -10.26 5.10
C THR A 124 21.76 -11.77 4.91
N GLN A 125 21.31 -12.54 5.88
CA GLN A 125 21.33 -14.02 5.84
C GLN A 125 20.10 -14.63 5.14
N THR A 126 19.02 -13.86 4.97
CA THR A 126 17.76 -14.33 4.37
C THR A 126 17.40 -13.52 3.14
N CYS A 127 17.08 -14.21 2.03
CA CYS A 127 16.50 -13.58 0.85
C CYS A 127 15.07 -13.12 1.13
N CYS A 128 14.70 -11.92 0.70
CA CYS A 128 13.30 -11.56 0.57
C CYS A 128 12.68 -12.33 -0.60
N GLU A 129 11.54 -12.98 -0.36
CA GLU A 129 10.70 -13.57 -1.40
C GLU A 129 9.56 -12.61 -1.73
N TYR A 130 9.45 -12.26 -3.01
CA TYR A 130 8.35 -11.50 -3.58
C TYR A 130 7.49 -12.43 -4.43
N ARG A 131 6.24 -12.03 -4.66
CA ARG A 131 5.30 -12.77 -5.50
C ARG A 131 4.64 -11.86 -6.51
N THR A 132 4.42 -12.37 -7.72
CA THR A 132 3.71 -11.62 -8.76
C THR A 132 2.28 -11.35 -8.34
N ALA A 133 1.84 -10.09 -8.40
CA ALA A 133 0.50 -9.71 -7.94
C ALA A 133 -0.63 -10.09 -8.91
N HIS A 134 -0.30 -10.40 -10.16
CA HIS A 134 -1.19 -10.77 -11.26
C HIS A 134 -0.42 -11.59 -12.30
N SER A 135 -1.14 -12.26 -13.19
CA SER A 135 -0.55 -12.95 -14.34
C SER A 135 0.00 -11.94 -15.36
N VAL A 136 1.15 -12.23 -15.94
CA VAL A 136 1.82 -11.35 -16.93
C VAL A 136 2.27 -12.18 -18.12
N THR A 137 1.86 -11.78 -19.32
CA THR A 137 2.33 -12.40 -20.56
C THR A 137 3.60 -11.70 -21.06
N LEU A 138 4.69 -12.46 -21.14
CA LEU A 138 5.98 -12.01 -21.66
C LEU A 138 5.98 -12.14 -23.17
N TRP A 139 6.27 -11.03 -23.84
CA TRP A 139 6.43 -10.94 -25.28
C TRP A 139 7.90 -10.68 -25.62
N PRO A 140 8.40 -11.16 -26.77
CA PRO A 140 9.74 -10.84 -27.26
C PRO A 140 9.73 -9.41 -27.85
N LEU A 141 9.31 -8.43 -27.07
CA LEU A 141 9.17 -7.03 -27.47
C LEU A 141 10.03 -6.15 -26.57
N GLN A 142 10.75 -5.24 -27.21
CA GLN A 142 11.53 -4.22 -26.53
C GLN A 142 11.13 -2.84 -27.03
N VAL A 143 10.96 -1.89 -26.10
CA VAL A 143 10.87 -0.47 -26.44
C VAL A 143 12.27 0.01 -26.78
N ALA A 144 12.53 0.26 -28.06
CA ALA A 144 13.83 0.72 -28.54
C ALA A 144 14.03 2.21 -28.36
N GLN A 145 12.95 2.99 -28.48
CA GLN A 145 13.00 4.44 -28.36
C GLN A 145 11.64 5.00 -27.92
N ALA A 146 11.67 6.05 -27.10
CA ALA A 146 10.50 6.84 -26.74
C ALA A 146 10.83 8.32 -26.95
N GLU A 147 10.01 9.03 -27.72
CA GLU A 147 10.22 10.45 -28.04
C GLU A 147 8.95 11.25 -27.86
N TYR A 148 9.06 12.39 -27.20
CA TYR A 148 7.99 13.38 -27.11
C TYR A 148 8.17 14.44 -28.19
N PHE A 149 7.10 14.76 -28.91
CA PHE A 149 7.10 15.85 -29.88
C PHE A 149 5.94 16.82 -29.64
N GLY A 150 6.25 18.11 -29.62
CA GLY A 150 5.27 19.19 -29.43
C GLY A 150 4.63 19.69 -30.72
N ASN A 151 4.98 19.14 -31.88
CA ASN A 151 4.37 19.51 -33.15
C ASN A 151 3.97 18.26 -33.95
N PRO A 152 2.72 17.80 -33.82
CA PRO A 152 2.23 16.63 -34.54
C PRO A 152 2.28 16.78 -36.06
N SER A 153 2.13 17.99 -36.60
CA SER A 153 2.18 18.24 -38.05
C SER A 153 3.55 17.93 -38.66
N ALA A 154 4.63 18.13 -37.90
CA ALA A 154 5.98 17.81 -38.37
C ALA A 154 6.23 16.30 -38.46
N VAL A 155 5.57 15.49 -37.61
CA VAL A 155 5.82 14.04 -37.51
C VAL A 155 4.79 13.23 -38.32
N LEU A 156 3.53 13.64 -38.31
CA LEU A 156 2.42 12.94 -38.95
C LEU A 156 2.04 13.54 -40.32
N GLY A 157 2.59 14.70 -40.69
CA GLY A 157 2.32 15.36 -41.97
C GLY A 157 0.83 15.60 -42.18
N ARG A 158 0.29 15.09 -43.30
CA ARG A 158 -1.15 15.23 -43.65
C ARG A 158 -2.08 14.59 -42.64
N LEU A 159 -1.63 13.57 -41.91
CA LEU A 159 -2.46 12.88 -40.91
C LEU A 159 -2.73 13.75 -39.68
N ALA A 160 -1.87 14.73 -39.38
CA ALA A 160 -2.13 15.68 -38.31
C ALA A 160 -3.41 16.51 -38.56
N ALA A 161 -3.78 16.72 -39.83
CA ALA A 161 -5.03 17.41 -40.18
C ALA A 161 -6.29 16.63 -39.77
N SER A 162 -6.19 15.30 -39.59
CA SER A 162 -7.31 14.49 -39.10
C SER A 162 -7.61 14.72 -37.62
N GLU A 163 -6.66 15.25 -36.85
CA GLU A 163 -6.78 15.47 -35.40
C GLU A 163 -6.28 16.87 -35.01
N PRO A 164 -7.03 17.95 -35.36
CA PRO A 164 -6.62 19.34 -35.11
C PRO A 164 -6.52 19.68 -33.61
N ARG A 165 -7.06 18.82 -32.73
CA ARG A 165 -6.98 18.98 -31.27
C ARG A 165 -5.65 18.48 -30.68
N ALA A 166 -4.89 17.67 -31.43
CA ALA A 166 -3.62 17.13 -30.97
C ALA A 166 -2.55 18.24 -30.95
N LYS A 167 -2.11 18.63 -29.74
CA LYS A 167 -1.05 19.63 -29.55
C LYS A 167 0.34 19.00 -29.45
N ALA A 168 0.43 17.74 -29.04
CA ALA A 168 1.66 17.01 -28.84
C ALA A 168 1.42 15.51 -29.07
N GLY A 169 2.49 14.73 -29.13
CA GLY A 169 2.42 13.29 -29.22
C GLY A 169 3.64 12.58 -28.65
N LEU A 170 3.46 11.28 -28.38
CA LEU A 170 4.49 10.37 -27.93
C LEU A 170 4.72 9.33 -29.01
N ARG A 171 5.96 9.19 -29.48
CA ARG A 171 6.38 8.16 -30.41
C ARG A 171 7.09 7.05 -29.64
N LEU A 172 6.55 5.85 -29.71
CA LEU A 172 7.17 4.64 -29.17
C LEU A 172 7.64 3.78 -30.34
N THR A 173 8.94 3.51 -30.40
CA THR A 173 9.53 2.60 -31.37
C THR A 173 9.70 1.25 -30.70
N LEU A 174 8.94 0.25 -31.16
CA LEU A 174 9.03 -1.12 -30.68
C LEU A 174 9.93 -1.94 -31.61
N ARG A 175 10.69 -2.87 -31.03
CA ARG A 175 11.48 -3.87 -31.75
C ARG A 175 11.08 -5.26 -31.27
N THR A 176 10.94 -6.18 -32.21
CA THR A 176 10.80 -7.60 -31.92
C THR A 176 12.18 -8.22 -31.67
N GLY A 177 12.25 -9.10 -30.69
CA GLY A 177 13.37 -10.02 -30.50
C GLY A 177 13.20 -11.29 -31.35
N ALA A 178 14.25 -12.10 -31.43
CA ALA A 178 14.26 -13.42 -32.07
C ALA A 178 13.90 -13.44 -33.58
N GLU A 179 14.16 -12.34 -34.32
CA GLU A 179 13.87 -12.20 -35.77
C GLU A 179 12.42 -12.50 -36.18
N LEU A 180 11.49 -12.50 -35.22
CA LEU A 180 10.07 -12.74 -35.49
C LEU A 180 9.41 -11.47 -36.07
N PRO A 181 8.58 -11.60 -37.11
CA PRO A 181 7.83 -10.48 -37.64
C PRO A 181 6.71 -10.08 -36.67
N PHE A 182 6.47 -8.78 -36.51
CA PHE A 182 5.51 -8.24 -35.53
C PHE A 182 4.08 -8.78 -35.72
N ASN A 183 3.70 -9.10 -36.96
CA ASN A 183 2.37 -9.65 -37.31
C ASN A 183 2.18 -11.13 -36.92
N SER A 184 3.24 -11.83 -36.54
CA SER A 184 3.16 -13.23 -36.09
C SER A 184 2.90 -13.37 -34.59
N LEU A 185 2.97 -12.26 -33.85
CA LEU A 185 2.69 -12.23 -32.42
C LEU A 185 1.18 -12.19 -32.21
N ALA A 186 0.66 -13.09 -31.37
CA ALA A 186 -0.73 -13.08 -30.92
C ALA A 186 -0.98 -11.98 -29.86
N LEU A 187 -0.60 -10.74 -30.19
CA LEU A 187 -0.62 -9.61 -29.28
C LEU A 187 -1.97 -8.86 -29.37
N ASP A 188 -2.86 -9.14 -28.41
CA ASP A 188 -4.11 -8.39 -28.25
C ASP A 188 -3.94 -7.16 -27.34
N GLU A 189 -3.15 -7.30 -26.28
CA GLU A 189 -2.94 -6.27 -25.26
C GLU A 189 -1.45 -6.12 -24.93
N LEU A 190 -0.96 -4.88 -24.94
CA LEU A 190 0.41 -4.54 -24.54
C LEU A 190 0.40 -3.62 -23.31
N PRO A 191 0.56 -4.16 -22.09
CA PRO A 191 0.68 -3.34 -20.89
C PRO A 191 2.00 -2.58 -20.91
N LEU A 192 1.94 -1.25 -20.77
CA LEU A 192 3.11 -0.38 -20.68
C LEU A 192 3.25 0.18 -19.27
N TYR A 193 4.41 -0.03 -18.66
CA TYR A 193 4.79 0.62 -17.40
C TYR A 193 5.64 1.85 -17.69
N LEU A 194 5.12 3.03 -17.33
CA LEU A 194 5.86 4.27 -17.41
C LEU A 194 6.72 4.44 -16.16
N ASN A 195 8.02 4.16 -16.30
CA ASN A 195 9.00 4.46 -15.26
C ASN A 195 9.52 5.89 -15.43
N GLY A 196 9.47 6.68 -14.38
CA GLY A 196 10.03 8.02 -14.35
C GLY A 196 9.99 8.60 -12.94
N ASN A 197 10.72 9.71 -12.75
CA ASN A 197 10.75 10.38 -11.45
C ASN A 197 9.58 11.38 -11.33
N ASP A 198 9.16 11.62 -10.08
CA ASP A 198 8.23 12.69 -9.72
C ASP A 198 6.87 12.63 -10.45
N GLU A 199 6.39 13.77 -10.95
CA GLU A 199 5.06 13.95 -11.53
C GLU A 199 4.97 13.53 -13.01
N GLN A 200 6.10 13.33 -13.70
CA GLN A 200 6.12 13.13 -15.15
C GLN A 200 5.34 11.88 -15.59
N PRO A 201 5.51 10.69 -14.96
CA PRO A 201 4.71 9.52 -15.31
C PRO A 201 3.22 9.74 -15.08
N PHE A 202 2.84 10.44 -13.99
CA PHE A 202 1.44 10.72 -13.69
C PHE A 202 0.79 11.60 -14.75
N ARG A 203 1.49 12.64 -15.22
CA ARG A 203 1.03 13.48 -16.34
C ARG A 203 0.91 12.67 -17.62
N LEU A 204 1.88 11.79 -17.91
CA LEU A 204 1.80 10.93 -19.09
C LEU A 204 0.64 9.93 -19.00
N TYR A 205 0.41 9.31 -17.84
CA TYR A 205 -0.75 8.46 -17.61
C TYR A 205 -2.07 9.23 -17.81
N GLU A 206 -2.18 10.44 -17.27
CA GLU A 206 -3.35 11.31 -17.48
C GLU A 206 -3.59 11.56 -18.99
N GLN A 207 -2.53 11.88 -19.74
CA GLN A 207 -2.65 12.13 -21.18
C GLN A 207 -2.98 10.88 -21.99
N LEU A 208 -2.36 9.73 -21.67
CA LEU A 208 -2.56 8.47 -22.38
C LEU A 208 -3.93 7.84 -22.11
N LEU A 209 -4.44 7.95 -20.88
CA LEU A 209 -5.68 7.30 -20.47
C LEU A 209 -6.91 8.21 -20.66
N GLY A 210 -6.77 9.51 -20.41
CA GLY A 210 -7.89 10.47 -20.42
C GLY A 210 -7.98 11.34 -21.66
N ASN A 211 -6.84 11.77 -22.21
CA ASN A 211 -6.78 12.81 -23.26
C ASN A 211 -6.25 12.31 -24.61
N VAL A 212 -6.18 11.00 -24.84
CA VAL A 212 -5.74 10.43 -26.13
C VAL A 212 -6.70 10.84 -27.24
N CYS A 213 -6.15 11.56 -28.24
CA CYS A 213 -6.90 11.99 -29.43
C CYS A 213 -6.95 10.85 -30.46
N ALA A 214 -5.80 10.29 -30.80
CA ALA A 214 -5.67 9.15 -31.71
C ALA A 214 -4.38 8.38 -31.43
N VAL A 215 -4.36 7.11 -31.87
CA VAL A 215 -3.18 6.26 -31.84
C VAL A 215 -2.91 5.80 -33.28
N PHE A 216 -1.65 5.91 -33.69
CA PHE A 216 -1.20 5.58 -35.03
C PHE A 216 -0.08 4.57 -34.95
N ALA A 217 -0.14 3.51 -35.76
CA ALA A 217 0.91 2.51 -35.90
C ALA A 217 1.58 2.66 -37.27
N ARG A 218 2.92 2.58 -37.32
CA ARG A 218 3.70 2.70 -38.55
C ARG A 218 4.78 1.62 -38.62
N ALA A 219 4.87 0.92 -39.74
CA ALA A 219 5.95 -0.03 -40.01
C ALA A 219 7.30 0.69 -40.27
N PRO A 220 8.44 0.10 -39.90
CA PRO A 220 9.74 0.69 -40.19
C PRO A 220 9.96 0.80 -41.72
N GLY A 221 10.27 2.00 -42.19
CA GLY A 221 10.53 2.26 -43.61
C GLY A 221 9.30 2.34 -44.52
N GLY A 222 8.08 2.22 -43.98
CA GLY A 222 6.84 2.31 -44.73
C GLY A 222 6.04 3.61 -44.49
N ASP A 223 5.29 4.02 -45.52
CA ASP A 223 4.30 5.12 -45.45
C ASP A 223 2.96 4.70 -44.84
N TRP A 224 2.74 3.40 -44.62
CA TRP A 224 1.50 2.86 -44.08
C TRP A 224 1.34 3.23 -42.60
N VAL A 225 0.31 4.01 -42.32
CA VAL A 225 -0.10 4.39 -40.97
C VAL A 225 -1.51 3.90 -40.71
N GLU A 226 -1.65 2.95 -39.80
CA GLU A 226 -2.95 2.45 -39.36
C GLU A 226 -3.43 3.22 -38.14
N ARG A 227 -4.71 3.64 -38.16
CA ARG A 227 -5.35 4.27 -37.02
C ARG A 227 -5.94 3.19 -36.12
N LEU A 228 -5.37 3.05 -34.92
CA LEU A 228 -5.91 2.12 -33.93
C LEU A 228 -7.15 2.72 -33.25
N PRO A 229 -8.12 1.88 -32.86
CA PRO A 229 -9.28 2.34 -32.11
C PRO A 229 -8.85 3.00 -30.80
N ARG A 230 -9.56 4.05 -30.41
CA ARG A 230 -9.26 4.84 -29.19
C ARG A 230 -9.56 4.08 -27.89
N THR A 231 -10.01 2.83 -27.95
CA THR A 231 -10.40 2.06 -26.78
C THR A 231 -9.21 1.95 -25.83
N PRO A 232 -9.28 2.58 -24.65
CA PRO A 232 -8.25 2.41 -23.65
C PRO A 232 -8.51 1.06 -22.98
N CYS A 233 -8.07 -0.04 -23.58
CA CYS A 233 -7.89 -1.31 -22.86
C CYS A 233 -6.62 -1.21 -22.00
N ALA A 234 -6.44 -0.09 -21.31
CA ALA A 234 -5.27 0.17 -20.50
C ALA A 234 -5.62 -0.19 -19.07
N ARG A 235 -5.27 -1.43 -18.68
CA ARG A 235 -5.15 -1.79 -17.28
C ARG A 235 -3.94 -1.04 -16.73
N ALA A 236 -4.18 0.16 -16.19
CA ALA A 236 -3.15 0.88 -15.46
C ALA A 236 -2.81 0.08 -14.19
N VAL A 237 -1.67 -0.62 -14.20
CA VAL A 237 -1.11 -1.22 -12.99
C VAL A 237 -0.41 -0.10 -12.23
N SER A 238 -1.20 0.80 -11.64
CA SER A 238 -0.67 1.81 -10.72
C SER A 238 -0.42 1.16 -9.37
N THR A 239 0.85 1.00 -9.00
CA THR A 239 1.29 0.78 -7.61
C THR A 239 1.15 2.09 -6.83
N THR A 240 -0.08 2.54 -6.63
CA THR A 240 -0.39 3.56 -5.62
C THR A 240 -1.25 2.89 -4.57
N ALA A 241 -0.58 2.33 -3.56
CA ALA A 241 -1.21 1.90 -2.32
C ALA A 241 -1.62 3.15 -1.50
N THR A 242 -2.56 3.92 -2.05
CA THR A 242 -3.31 4.93 -1.29
C THR A 242 -4.77 4.71 -1.62
N ARG A 243 -5.41 3.83 -0.85
CA ARG A 243 -6.86 3.60 -0.92
C ARG A 243 -7.60 4.91 -0.63
N ARG A 244 -8.02 5.63 -1.68
CA ARG A 244 -9.29 6.35 -1.63
C ARG A 244 -10.36 5.42 -2.19
N CYS A 245 -10.95 4.62 -1.31
CA CYS A 245 -12.14 3.85 -1.62
C CYS A 245 -13.30 4.83 -1.88
N ARG A 246 -13.53 5.16 -3.14
CA ARG A 246 -14.83 5.60 -3.63
C ARG A 246 -15.22 4.64 -4.73
N TRP A 247 -16.36 3.98 -4.54
CA TRP A 247 -17.00 3.02 -5.44
C TRP A 247 -16.48 1.58 -5.38
N CYS A 248 -17.10 0.80 -4.48
CA CYS A 248 -17.30 -0.63 -4.72
C CYS A 248 -18.78 -0.93 -4.42
N PRO A 249 -19.59 -1.40 -5.38
CA PRO A 249 -20.93 -1.86 -5.11
C PRO A 249 -20.85 -3.17 -4.30
N ARG A 250 -21.62 -3.24 -3.21
CA ARG A 250 -21.73 -4.40 -2.30
C ARG A 250 -21.97 -5.71 -3.08
N PRO A 251 -21.26 -6.82 -2.77
CA PRO A 251 -21.77 -8.14 -3.03
C PRO A 251 -22.67 -8.58 -1.87
N SER A 252 -23.85 -9.06 -2.23
CA SER A 252 -24.85 -9.70 -1.39
C SER A 252 -24.35 -11.02 -0.81
N ARG A 253 -24.67 -11.22 0.49
CA ARG A 253 -24.87 -12.49 1.22
C ARG A 253 -24.39 -13.78 0.53
N ALA A 254 -23.37 -14.41 1.11
CA ALA A 254 -23.33 -15.86 1.28
C ALA A 254 -22.57 -16.20 2.57
N THR A 255 -23.31 -16.78 3.50
CA THR A 255 -22.86 -17.28 4.80
C THR A 255 -22.57 -18.78 4.67
N ALA A 256 -21.37 -19.23 5.05
CA ALA A 256 -21.06 -20.51 5.71
C ALA A 256 -19.54 -20.77 5.60
N CYS A 257 -18.76 -20.64 6.68
CA CYS A 257 -18.52 -21.66 7.70
C CYS A 257 -17.65 -22.83 7.19
N CYS A 258 -16.36 -22.84 7.54
CA CYS A 258 -15.75 -23.96 8.27
C CYS A 258 -14.40 -23.56 8.88
N ARG A 259 -14.25 -23.95 10.16
CA ARG A 259 -13.14 -23.66 11.06
C ARG A 259 -12.08 -24.76 11.03
N ASN A 260 -10.84 -24.34 11.28
CA ASN A 260 -9.76 -24.94 12.08
C ASN A 260 -9.17 -26.34 11.82
N THR A 261 -7.87 -26.40 12.15
CA THR A 261 -6.96 -27.53 12.46
C THR A 261 -6.37 -28.29 11.26
N SER A 262 -5.06 -28.56 11.12
CA SER A 262 -3.82 -28.36 11.90
C SER A 262 -2.61 -28.74 10.95
N PRO A 263 -1.36 -29.00 11.37
CA PRO A 263 -0.12 -28.44 10.79
C PRO A 263 0.64 -29.34 9.78
N CYS A 264 1.64 -28.75 9.12
CA CYS A 264 2.61 -29.39 8.21
C CYS A 264 3.18 -30.74 8.68
N PRO A 265 3.55 -31.62 7.72
CA PRO A 265 4.73 -32.44 7.83
C PRO A 265 5.85 -31.92 6.92
N THR A 266 7.04 -31.83 7.51
CA THR A 266 8.34 -31.72 6.87
C THR A 266 8.53 -32.78 5.79
N ALA A 267 8.81 -32.37 4.55
CA ALA A 267 9.35 -33.22 3.51
C ALA A 267 10.57 -32.53 2.88
N SER A 268 11.72 -33.15 3.10
CA SER A 268 12.98 -32.91 2.41
C SER A 268 12.81 -33.16 0.91
N CYS A 269 13.02 -32.14 0.07
CA CYS A 269 13.26 -32.35 -1.36
C CYS A 269 14.59 -31.71 -1.76
N SER A 270 15.48 -32.60 -2.18
CA SER A 270 16.79 -32.37 -2.75
C SER A 270 16.77 -31.51 -4.01
N SER A 271 17.77 -30.64 -4.08
CA SER A 271 18.42 -30.05 -5.26
C SER A 271 18.00 -30.55 -6.65
N ASN A 272 17.41 -29.66 -7.45
CA ASN A 272 17.95 -29.25 -8.76
C ASN A 272 16.97 -28.28 -9.44
N SER A 273 17.39 -27.03 -9.60
CA SER A 273 16.75 -26.08 -10.53
C SER A 273 17.79 -25.06 -11.04
N PRO A 274 17.76 -24.67 -12.32
CA PRO A 274 18.84 -23.94 -12.97
C PRO A 274 18.94 -22.50 -12.44
N SER A 275 20.16 -22.02 -12.27
CA SER A 275 20.45 -20.64 -11.89
C SER A 275 20.23 -19.69 -13.07
N TRP A 276 19.19 -18.84 -12.99
CA TRP A 276 19.00 -17.73 -13.91
C TRP A 276 19.63 -16.47 -13.32
N GLY A 277 20.66 -15.95 -13.97
CA GLY A 277 21.42 -14.79 -13.51
C GLY A 277 20.75 -13.48 -13.86
N ALA A 278 20.15 -12.81 -12.87
CA ALA A 278 19.72 -11.42 -13.00
C ALA A 278 20.90 -10.47 -12.74
N ARG A 279 21.31 -9.67 -13.74
CA ARG A 279 22.27 -8.57 -13.53
C ARG A 279 21.50 -7.34 -13.03
N SER A 280 21.71 -6.96 -11.78
CA SER A 280 21.27 -5.68 -11.23
C SER A 280 22.35 -4.61 -11.46
N SER A 281 22.06 -3.58 -12.26
CA SER A 281 22.85 -2.35 -12.25
C SER A 281 22.35 -1.43 -11.14
N ALA A 282 22.96 -1.49 -9.96
CA ALA A 282 22.73 -0.55 -8.87
C ALA A 282 23.77 0.57 -8.92
N ALA A 283 23.34 1.82 -9.12
CA ALA A 283 24.15 3.01 -8.88
C ALA A 283 24.07 3.41 -7.39
N PRO A 284 25.16 3.88 -6.76
CA PRO A 284 25.19 4.09 -5.31
C PRO A 284 24.51 5.41 -4.92
N ALA A 285 23.59 5.34 -3.95
CA ALA A 285 23.02 6.50 -3.27
C ALA A 285 24.09 7.14 -2.37
N ARG A 286 24.41 8.41 -2.62
CA ARG A 286 25.23 9.23 -1.70
C ARG A 286 24.35 9.73 -0.56
N SER A 287 24.76 9.42 0.66
CA SER A 287 24.26 9.96 1.91
C SER A 287 24.37 11.47 1.95
N TRP A 288 23.30 12.16 2.33
CA TRP A 288 23.38 13.51 2.89
C TRP A 288 22.72 13.50 4.26
N SER A 289 23.58 13.75 5.25
CA SER A 289 23.29 14.31 6.57
C SER A 289 22.71 15.71 6.47
#